data_AF-A0A091GR74-F1
#
_entry.id   AF-A0A091GR74-F1
#
_cell.length_a   1.000
_cell.length_b   1.000
_cell.length_c   1.000
_cell.angle_alpha   90.00
_cell.angle_beta   90.00
_cell.angle_gamma   90.00
#
_symmetry.space_group_name_H-M   'P 1'
#
loop_
_entity.id
_entity.type
_entity.pdbx_description
1 polymer ?
#
loop_
_entity_poly.entity_id
_entity_poly.type
_entity_poly.pdbx_seq_one_letter_code
_entity_poly.pdbx_strand_id
1 'polypeptide(L)'
;QVCPGLRTPQVPVWLCSLCGRHGLLFGTESQLLSDWKAERVFHLYFHSGQWERSEPAQLTIDTHSRPWEENRSEGPSSSPGKRRSSLEMAIRTKWAGATVSWKGTEPFF
;
A
#
# COMPACT_ATOMS: atom_id res chain seq x y z
N GLN A 1 3.24 -8.28 -30.66
CA GLN A 1 4.41 -9.11 -30.31
C GLN A 1 4.36 -9.38 -28.81
N VAL A 2 4.15 -10.63 -28.41
CA VAL A 2 4.19 -11.04 -26.99
C VAL A 2 5.58 -11.61 -26.76
N CYS A 3 6.36 -11.04 -25.86
CA CYS A 3 7.72 -11.50 -25.60
C CYS A 3 7.66 -12.92 -25.00
N PRO A 4 8.29 -13.94 -25.62
CA PRO A 4 8.14 -15.36 -25.25
C PRO A 4 8.71 -15.75 -23.86
N GLY A 5 9.17 -14.77 -23.06
CA GLY A 5 9.64 -14.96 -21.69
C GLY A 5 8.83 -14.21 -20.62
N LEU A 6 7.80 -13.45 -21.00
CA LEU A 6 6.97 -12.75 -20.03
C LEU A 6 5.96 -13.72 -19.41
N ARG A 7 6.06 -13.93 -18.10
CA ARG A 7 5.09 -14.70 -17.32
C ARG A 7 4.06 -13.76 -16.74
N THR A 8 2.80 -14.21 -16.71
CA THR A 8 1.75 -13.54 -15.92
C THR A 8 2.14 -13.59 -14.44
N PRO A 9 2.17 -12.46 -13.73
CA PRO A 9 2.39 -12.46 -12.29
C PRO A 9 1.36 -13.34 -11.57
N GLN A 10 1.82 -14.24 -10.71
CA GLN A 10 0.94 -15.08 -9.88
C GLN A 10 0.48 -14.37 -8.60
N VAL A 11 1.07 -13.22 -8.31
CA VAL A 11 0.75 -12.36 -7.18
C VAL A 11 0.21 -11.04 -7.71
N PRO A 12 -0.58 -10.31 -6.92
CA PRO A 12 -1.13 -9.06 -7.40
C PRO A 12 -0.04 -7.97 -7.43
N VAL A 13 0.10 -7.33 -8.59
CA VAL A 13 1.07 -6.28 -8.86
C VAL A 13 0.35 -5.10 -9.50
N TRP A 14 0.69 -3.90 -9.06
CA TRP A 14 0.17 -2.64 -9.60
C TRP A 14 1.32 -1.70 -9.93
N LEU A 15 1.17 -1.00 -11.06
CA LEU A 15 1.95 0.20 -11.34
C LEU A 15 1.16 1.40 -10.80
N CYS A 16 1.76 2.14 -9.89
CA CYS A 16 1.14 3.31 -9.27
C CYS A 16 1.72 4.58 -9.89
N SER A 17 0.85 5.48 -10.37
CA SER A 17 1.22 6.85 -10.74
C SER A 17 0.91 7.78 -9.56
N LEU A 18 1.95 8.23 -8.87
CA LEU A 18 1.90 9.03 -7.65
C LEU A 18 2.54 10.40 -7.90
N CYS A 19 1.73 11.45 -8.02
CA CYS A 19 2.20 12.84 -8.17
C CYS A 19 3.32 13.03 -9.21
N GLY A 20 3.16 12.43 -10.40
CA GLY A 20 4.13 12.55 -11.50
C GLY A 20 5.31 11.57 -11.43
N ARG A 21 5.36 10.68 -10.45
CA ARG A 21 6.32 9.57 -10.37
C ARG A 21 5.61 8.24 -10.47
N HIS A 22 6.31 7.23 -10.98
CA HIS A 22 5.81 5.86 -11.03
C HIS A 22 6.47 5.02 -9.93
N GLY A 23 5.70 4.12 -9.34
CA GLY A 23 6.21 3.14 -8.39
C GLY A 23 5.51 1.81 -8.57
N LEU A 24 6.14 0.75 -8.08
CA LEU A 24 5.62 -0.61 -8.14
C LEU A 24 5.08 -0.99 -6.75
N LEU A 25 3.81 -1.37 -6.71
CA LEU A 25 3.14 -1.88 -5.52
C LEU A 25 2.79 -3.34 -5.74
N PHE A 26 3.08 -4.22 -4.80
CA PHE A 26 2.78 -5.65 -4.96
C PHE A 26 2.49 -6.34 -3.63
N GLY A 27 1.67 -7.38 -3.71
CA GLY A 27 1.51 -8.35 -2.63
C GLY A 27 2.43 -9.54 -2.83
N THR A 28 2.65 -10.31 -1.76
CA THR A 28 3.37 -11.59 -1.82
C THR A 28 2.45 -12.80 -1.74
N GLU A 29 1.18 -12.59 -1.36
CA GLU A 29 0.17 -13.63 -1.29
C GLU A 29 -0.67 -13.66 -2.58
N SER A 30 -0.69 -14.81 -3.26
CA SER A 30 -1.47 -15.01 -4.49
C SER A 30 -2.98 -14.97 -4.24
N GLN A 31 -3.42 -15.31 -3.02
CA GLN A 31 -4.83 -15.33 -2.63
C GLN A 31 -5.37 -13.96 -2.20
N LEU A 32 -4.53 -12.92 -2.15
CA LEU A 32 -4.89 -11.63 -1.57
C LEU A 32 -6.16 -11.01 -2.18
N LEU A 33 -6.42 -11.24 -3.48
CA LEU A 33 -7.59 -10.69 -4.17
C LEU A 33 -8.72 -11.70 -4.37
N SER A 34 -8.51 -12.97 -4.01
CA SER A 34 -9.47 -14.06 -4.22
C SER A 34 -10.04 -14.62 -2.92
N ASP A 35 -9.38 -14.40 -1.79
CA ASP A 35 -9.86 -14.74 -0.46
C ASP A 35 -10.15 -13.48 0.35
N TRP A 36 -11.44 -13.26 0.64
CA TRP A 36 -11.89 -12.12 1.46
C TRP A 36 -11.24 -12.10 2.84
N LYS A 37 -10.82 -13.24 3.40
CA LYS A 37 -10.12 -13.31 4.69
C LYS A 37 -8.70 -12.77 4.56
N ALA A 38 -8.00 -13.14 3.49
CA ALA A 38 -6.66 -12.62 3.20
C ALA A 38 -6.70 -11.11 2.91
N GLU A 39 -7.79 -10.62 2.31
CA GLU A 39 -7.99 -9.19 2.04
C GLU A 39 -8.35 -8.36 3.30
N ARG A 40 -8.53 -8.97 4.49
CA ARG A 40 -8.83 -8.22 5.73
C ARG A 40 -7.62 -7.45 6.25
N VAL A 41 -6.50 -8.16 6.44
CA VAL A 41 -5.25 -7.60 6.95
C VAL A 41 -4.10 -8.27 6.21
N PHE A 42 -3.31 -7.50 5.49
CA PHE A 42 -2.25 -8.04 4.63
C PHE A 42 -1.10 -7.06 4.46
N HIS A 43 -0.03 -7.56 3.83
CA HIS A 43 1.14 -6.76 3.50
C HIS A 43 1.20 -6.40 2.03
N LEU A 44 1.56 -5.14 1.77
CA LEU A 44 1.98 -4.68 0.46
C LEU A 44 3.41 -4.18 0.53
N TYR A 45 4.10 -4.27 -0.59
CA TYR A 45 5.46 -3.81 -0.75
C TYR A 45 5.49 -2.75 -1.84
N PHE A 46 6.14 -1.62 -1.55
CA PHE A 46 6.22 -0.50 -2.48
C PHE A 46 7.66 -0.16 -2.82
N HIS A 47 7.97 -0.14 -4.11
CA HIS A 47 9.25 0.32 -4.63
C HIS A 47 9.07 1.60 -5.45
N SER A 48 9.72 2.68 -5.03
CA SER A 48 9.67 3.98 -5.69
C SER A 48 10.61 4.13 -6.90
N GLY A 49 11.45 3.13 -7.18
CA GLY A 49 12.47 3.17 -8.24
C GLY A 49 13.64 4.14 -7.96
N GLN A 50 13.72 4.74 -6.75
CA GLN A 50 14.84 5.59 -6.37
C GLN A 50 16.06 4.76 -6.01
N TRP A 51 17.23 5.15 -6.52
CA TRP A 51 18.47 4.40 -6.34
C TRP A 51 18.95 4.35 -4.88
N GLU A 52 18.64 5.38 -4.07
CA GLU A 52 19.03 5.45 -2.65
C GLU A 52 18.34 4.41 -1.76
N ARG A 53 17.24 3.81 -2.24
CA ARG A 53 16.42 2.86 -1.46
C ARG A 53 16.23 1.58 -2.27
N SER A 54 17.12 0.62 -2.05
CA SER A 54 17.05 -0.71 -2.69
C SER A 54 15.91 -1.56 -2.14
N GLU A 55 15.59 -1.42 -0.85
CA GLU A 55 14.55 -2.21 -0.19
C GLU A 55 13.16 -1.58 -0.37
N PRO A 56 12.14 -2.39 -0.71
CA PRO A 56 10.78 -1.90 -0.78
C PRO A 56 10.24 -1.53 0.60
N ALA A 57 9.41 -0.50 0.66
CA ALA A 57 8.68 -0.17 1.87
C ALA A 57 7.61 -1.22 2.13
N GLN A 58 7.61 -1.82 3.32
CA GLN A 58 6.57 -2.76 3.73
C GLN A 58 5.43 -2.01 4.41
N LEU A 59 4.23 -2.17 3.87
CA LEU A 59 2.99 -1.60 4.38
C LEU A 59 2.13 -2.70 5.00
N THR A 60 1.41 -2.36 6.07
CA THR A 60 0.30 -3.18 6.57
C THR A 60 -1.00 -2.48 6.20
N ILE A 61 -1.87 -3.19 5.50
CA ILE A 61 -3.18 -2.71 5.09
C ILE A 61 -4.22 -3.44 5.93
N ASP A 62 -5.09 -2.69 6.61
CA ASP A 62 -6.25 -3.23 7.32
C ASP A 62 -7.52 -2.61 6.74
N THR A 63 -8.29 -3.44 6.04
CA THR A 63 -9.52 -3.04 5.33
C THR A 63 -10.77 -3.07 6.21
N HIS A 64 -10.65 -3.62 7.42
CA HIS A 64 -11.75 -3.76 8.37
C HIS A 64 -11.77 -2.63 9.42
N SER A 65 -10.65 -1.92 9.57
CA SER A 65 -10.56 -0.72 10.39
C SER A 65 -11.61 0.32 9.98
N ARG A 66 -12.35 0.83 10.97
CA ARG A 66 -13.46 1.75 10.70
C ARG A 66 -12.93 3.19 10.66
N PRO A 67 -13.40 4.04 9.72
CA PRO A 67 -12.94 5.42 9.59
C PRO A 67 -13.05 6.28 10.86
N TRP A 68 -13.95 5.93 11.79
CA TRP A 68 -14.14 6.62 13.06
C TRP A 68 -13.18 6.17 14.17
N GLU A 69 -12.44 5.07 14.02
CA GLU A 69 -11.38 4.68 14.95
C GLU A 69 -10.09 5.48 14.71
N GLU A 70 -9.81 5.88 13.47
CA GLU A 70 -8.65 6.70 13.11
C GLU A 70 -8.71 8.09 13.79
N ASN A 71 -9.92 8.70 13.88
CA ASN A 71 -10.15 9.94 14.63
C ASN A 71 -10.00 9.80 16.16
N ARG A 72 -10.02 8.57 16.70
CA ARG A 72 -9.88 8.31 18.15
C ARG A 72 -8.43 8.04 18.57
N SER A 73 -7.57 7.68 17.62
CA SER A 73 -6.13 7.52 17.83
C SER A 73 -5.36 8.84 17.76
N GLU A 74 -6.05 9.99 17.80
CA GLU A 74 -5.46 11.28 18.16
C GLU A 74 -5.05 11.31 19.64
N GLY A 75 -4.12 10.42 20.03
CA GLY A 75 -3.33 10.60 21.24
C GLY A 75 -2.39 11.80 21.06
N PRO A 76 -1.78 12.31 22.15
CA PRO A 76 -0.94 13.51 22.11
C PRO A 76 0.31 13.42 21.20
N SER A 77 0.59 12.25 20.60
CA SER A 77 1.65 12.04 19.59
C SER A 77 1.17 12.05 18.13
N SER A 78 -0.14 12.05 17.90
CA SER A 78 -0.75 12.10 16.57
C SER A 78 -1.05 13.55 16.24
N SER A 79 -0.25 14.15 15.36
CA SER A 79 -0.43 15.55 14.98
C SER A 79 -1.80 15.75 14.30
N PRO A 80 -2.62 16.70 14.78
CA PRO A 80 -3.90 17.00 14.14
C PRO A 80 -3.59 17.51 12.72
N GLY A 81 -4.06 16.77 11.71
CA GLY A 81 -3.85 17.11 10.30
C GLY A 81 -2.69 16.40 9.59
N LYS A 82 -2.23 15.23 10.05
CA LYS A 82 -1.31 14.39 9.24
C LYS A 82 -1.96 14.07 7.89
N ARG A 83 -1.55 14.79 6.84
CA ARG A 83 -2.02 14.55 5.48
C ARG A 83 -1.63 13.14 5.06
N ARG A 84 -2.59 12.40 4.51
CA ARG A 84 -2.32 11.08 3.93
C ARG A 84 -1.40 11.25 2.74
N SER A 85 -0.45 10.33 2.61
CA SER A 85 0.43 10.24 1.45
C SER A 85 -0.38 9.92 0.18
N SER A 86 0.15 10.30 -0.97
CA SER A 86 -0.34 9.97 -2.30
C SER A 86 -0.45 8.45 -2.49
N LEU A 87 0.49 7.67 -1.93
CA LEU A 87 0.43 6.21 -1.97
C LEU A 87 -0.75 5.67 -1.15
N GLU A 88 -0.95 6.17 0.07
CA GLU A 88 -2.11 5.79 0.89
C GLU A 88 -3.43 6.12 0.20
N MET A 89 -3.52 7.29 -0.43
CA MET A 89 -4.70 7.67 -1.20
C MET A 89 -4.92 6.74 -2.39
N ALA A 90 -3.86 6.36 -3.12
CA ALA A 90 -3.94 5.40 -4.21
C ALA A 90 -4.41 4.01 -3.74
N ILE A 91 -3.88 3.50 -2.62
CA ILE A 91 -4.31 2.24 -2.00
C ILE A 91 -5.81 2.29 -1.66
N ARG A 92 -6.28 3.39 -1.09
CA ARG A 92 -7.68 3.58 -0.71
C ARG A 92 -8.64 3.67 -1.89
N THR A 93 -8.16 3.87 -3.13
CA THR A 93 -9.01 3.76 -4.33
C THR A 93 -9.43 2.31 -4.59
N LYS A 94 -8.58 1.34 -4.20
CA LYS A 94 -8.89 -0.08 -4.27
C LYS A 94 -9.57 -0.59 -2.99
N TRP A 95 -9.02 -0.24 -1.83
CA TRP A 95 -9.53 -0.67 -0.53
C TRP A 95 -10.07 0.53 0.24
N ALA A 96 -11.32 0.90 -0.08
CA ALA A 96 -11.97 2.05 0.53
C ALA A 96 -11.98 1.94 2.06
N GLY A 97 -11.55 3.01 2.75
CA GLY A 97 -11.53 3.07 4.20
C GLY A 97 -10.33 2.37 4.88
N ALA A 98 -9.50 1.64 4.15
CA ALA A 98 -8.39 0.89 4.75
C ALA A 98 -7.39 1.79 5.47
N THR A 99 -6.92 1.36 6.64
CA THR A 99 -5.78 1.98 7.31
C THR A 99 -4.47 1.42 6.77
N VAL A 100 -3.44 2.26 6.77
CA VAL A 100 -2.12 1.94 6.22
C VAL A 100 -1.06 2.24 7.27
N SER A 101 -0.25 1.23 7.60
CA SER A 101 0.86 1.36 8.54
C SER A 101 2.19 1.06 7.85
N TRP A 102 3.12 2.00 7.93
CA TRP A 102 4.41 1.95 7.21
C TRP A 102 5.51 1.15 7.91
N LYS A 103 5.19 0.37 8.95
CA LYS A 103 6.14 -0.51 9.68
C LYS A 103 7.48 0.15 10.05
N GLY A 104 7.49 1.44 10.38
CA GLY A 104 8.70 2.19 10.74
C GLY A 104 9.45 2.84 9.57
N THR A 105 8.94 2.67 8.34
CA THR A 105 9.38 3.43 7.16
C THR A 105 8.68 4.79 7.15
N GLU A 106 9.41 5.87 6.88
CA GLU A 106 8.76 7.17 6.68
C GLU A 106 7.86 7.15 5.43
N PRO A 107 6.64 7.69 5.48
CA PRO A 107 5.78 7.79 4.30
C PRO A 107 6.45 8.59 3.18
N PHE A 108 6.32 8.12 1.94
CA PHE A 108 6.80 8.82 0.75
C PHE A 108 5.63 9.36 -0.06
N PHE A 109 5.81 10.61 -0.53
CA PHE A 109 4.90 11.35 -1.42
C PHE A 109 3.53 11.64 -0.83
#